data_AF-A0A1Q7FCA6-F1
#
_entry.id   AF-A0A1Q7FCA6-F1
#
_cell.length_a   1.000
_cell.length_b   1.000
_cell.length_c   1.000
_cell.angle_alpha   90.00
_cell.angle_beta   90.00
_cell.angle_gamma   90.00
#
_symmetry.space_group_name_H-M   'P 1'
#
loop_
_entity.id
_entity.type
_entity.pdbx_description
1 polymer ?
#
loop_
_entity_poly.entity_id
_entity_poly.type
_entity_poly.pdbx_seq_one_letter_code
_entity_poly.pdbx_strand_id
1 'polypeptide(L)'
;MQVTQYQCSKCSSVLKETTEYIEIHSLREECPQCGSMLADTLKRQSINPRLDLPQFQTADTLLKFRFDIPKIDAFLGLASTDLCCITGYNANIILTRLCVRALLPTRYGGLNSPYVMVADTGNRSDVYGAINFARQYGMNKESVAERILVIRAFTVPQVLWLMSKELPMIIQKYQINCVIIPGLLNTIDEEPSMRVKEAKKDVGKIMKSVNEISHRVLVITSIQECKYAKWVLPEFKKHINLDKARHGRMTADLYNQGSTKKISLTEKELLIVPRK
;
A
#
# COMPACT_ATOMS: atom_id res chain seq x y z
N MET A 1 -31.49 15.39 -12.21
CA MET A 1 -32.01 16.64 -11.63
C MET A 1 -30.89 17.25 -10.79
N GLN A 2 -30.66 18.56 -10.90
CA GLN A 2 -29.57 19.23 -10.20
C GLN A 2 -29.93 19.36 -8.71
N VAL A 3 -29.17 18.69 -7.84
CA VAL A 3 -29.42 18.71 -6.39
C VAL A 3 -28.71 19.91 -5.81
N THR A 4 -29.41 20.70 -5.02
CA THR A 4 -28.86 21.88 -4.36
C THR A 4 -28.67 21.59 -2.88
N GLN A 5 -27.46 21.83 -2.39
CA GLN A 5 -27.11 21.71 -0.97
C GLN A 5 -27.09 23.07 -0.30
N TYR A 6 -27.75 23.14 0.85
CA TYR A 6 -27.81 24.29 1.72
C TYR A 6 -26.96 24.03 2.97
N GLN A 7 -26.01 24.91 3.25
CA GLN A 7 -25.07 24.78 4.36
C GLN A 7 -24.86 26.09 5.11
N CYS A 8 -24.53 26.02 6.39
CA CYS A 8 -24.15 27.21 7.17
C CYS A 8 -22.70 27.62 6.86
N SER A 9 -22.49 28.87 6.48
CA SER A 9 -21.17 29.43 6.14
C SER A 9 -20.21 29.53 7.33
N LYS A 10 -20.73 29.52 8.56
CA LYS A 10 -19.96 29.71 9.79
C LYS A 10 -19.42 28.41 10.37
N CYS A 11 -20.22 27.33 10.32
CA CYS A 11 -19.84 26.02 10.88
C CYS A 11 -19.74 24.91 9.82
N SER A 12 -20.01 25.22 8.55
CA SER A 12 -19.99 24.26 7.43
C SER A 12 -20.97 23.09 7.55
N SER A 13 -21.93 23.18 8.48
CA SER A 13 -22.94 22.14 8.66
C SER A 13 -23.92 22.13 7.49
N VAL A 14 -24.14 20.95 6.91
CA VAL A 14 -25.13 20.73 5.86
C VAL A 14 -26.50 20.66 6.51
N LEU A 15 -27.41 21.54 6.09
CA LEU A 15 -28.74 21.68 6.69
C LEU A 15 -29.81 20.95 5.86
N LYS A 16 -29.70 21.02 4.53
CA LYS A 16 -30.66 20.37 3.62
C LYS A 16 -30.08 20.15 2.24
N GLU A 17 -30.43 19.03 1.62
CA GLU A 17 -30.21 18.75 0.20
C GLU A 17 -31.56 18.58 -0.46
N THR A 18 -31.84 19.36 -1.50
CA THR A 18 -33.12 19.32 -2.20
C THR A 18 -32.95 19.75 -3.66
N THR A 19 -33.85 19.29 -4.52
CA THR A 19 -34.00 19.77 -5.90
C THR A 19 -34.89 21.00 -5.99
N GLU A 20 -35.60 21.34 -4.91
CA GLU A 20 -36.49 22.49 -4.82
C GLU A 20 -35.77 23.74 -4.36
N TYR A 21 -36.15 24.90 -4.91
CA TYR A 21 -35.62 26.18 -4.49
C TYR A 21 -36.24 26.61 -3.16
N ILE A 22 -35.40 26.84 -2.16
CA ILE A 22 -35.77 27.45 -0.88
C ILE A 22 -35.49 28.94 -0.96
N GLU A 23 -36.51 29.75 -0.70
CA GLU A 23 -36.42 31.20 -0.64
C GLU A 23 -35.75 31.62 0.68
N ILE A 24 -34.58 32.26 0.58
CA ILE A 24 -33.68 32.49 1.73
C ILE A 24 -34.02 33.78 2.49
N HIS A 25 -34.62 34.76 1.80
CA HIS A 25 -34.81 36.13 2.32
C HIS A 25 -35.85 36.24 3.45
N SER A 26 -36.61 35.18 3.73
CA SER A 26 -37.66 35.12 4.76
C SER A 26 -37.29 34.24 5.96
N LEU A 27 -36.11 33.62 5.98
CA LEU A 27 -35.70 32.70 7.05
C LEU A 27 -35.27 33.46 8.31
N ARG A 28 -36.02 33.31 9.40
CA ARG A 28 -35.66 33.81 10.75
C ARG A 28 -35.12 32.72 11.68
N GLU A 29 -34.75 31.58 11.11
CA GLU A 29 -34.28 30.42 11.86
C GLU A 29 -32.78 30.52 12.14
N GLU A 30 -32.37 29.94 13.26
CA GLU A 30 -30.95 29.80 13.62
C GLU A 30 -30.41 28.45 13.14
N CYS A 31 -29.11 28.42 12.82
CA CYS A 31 -28.42 27.17 12.53
C CYS A 31 -28.46 26.27 13.77
N PRO A 32 -29.00 25.05 13.68
CA PRO A 32 -29.15 24.16 14.85
C PRO A 32 -27.81 23.74 15.46
N GLN A 33 -26.70 23.91 14.73
CA GLN A 33 -25.37 23.49 15.17
C GLN A 33 -24.52 24.62 15.77
N CYS A 34 -24.77 25.89 15.42
CA CYS A 34 -23.95 27.00 15.91
C CYS A 34 -24.75 28.27 16.29
N GLY A 35 -26.08 28.20 16.28
CA GLY A 35 -26.97 29.29 16.70
C GLY A 35 -26.91 30.55 15.84
N SER A 36 -26.27 30.49 14.66
CA SER A 36 -26.12 31.67 13.81
C SER A 36 -27.30 31.83 12.88
N MET A 37 -27.76 33.08 12.68
CA MET A 37 -28.92 33.39 11.86
C MET A 37 -28.75 32.87 10.42
N LEU A 38 -29.70 32.07 9.94
CA LEU A 38 -29.61 31.47 8.61
C LEU A 38 -29.81 32.49 7.49
N ALA A 39 -30.55 33.58 7.74
CA ALA A 39 -30.65 34.71 6.79
C ALA A 39 -29.28 35.19 6.29
N ASP A 40 -28.29 35.23 7.19
CA ASP A 40 -26.95 35.78 6.90
C ASP A 40 -25.93 34.69 6.57
N THR A 41 -26.17 33.46 7.02
CA THR A 41 -25.16 32.39 6.97
C THR A 41 -25.48 31.27 5.99
N LEU A 42 -26.70 31.18 5.46
CA LEU A 42 -27.06 30.11 4.55
C LEU A 42 -26.38 30.28 3.18
N LYS A 43 -25.53 29.32 2.81
CA LYS A 43 -24.91 29.22 1.49
C LYS A 43 -25.55 28.11 0.69
N ARG A 44 -25.80 28.41 -0.58
CA ARG A 44 -26.32 27.49 -1.58
C ARG A 44 -25.19 27.01 -2.48
N GLN A 45 -25.05 25.68 -2.62
CA GLN A 45 -24.09 25.06 -3.51
C GLN A 45 -24.82 24.09 -4.44
N SER A 46 -24.66 24.28 -5.74
CA SER A 46 -25.11 23.28 -6.71
C SER A 46 -24.20 22.06 -6.62
N ILE A 47 -24.79 20.91 -6.31
CA ILE A 47 -24.13 19.62 -6.40
C ILE A 47 -24.57 19.03 -7.73
N ASN A 48 -23.61 18.87 -8.64
CA ASN A 48 -23.77 17.86 -9.66
C ASN A 48 -23.52 16.53 -8.98
N PRO A 49 -24.53 15.66 -8.77
CA PRO A 49 -24.25 14.28 -8.49
C PRO A 49 -23.52 13.77 -9.73
N ARG A 50 -22.19 13.72 -9.67
CA ARG A 50 -21.46 12.77 -10.50
C ARG A 50 -22.01 11.43 -10.06
N LEU A 51 -23.02 10.95 -10.76
CA LEU A 51 -23.19 9.53 -10.97
C LEU A 51 -21.87 9.12 -11.61
N ASP A 52 -20.89 8.79 -10.78
CA ASP A 52 -19.77 7.98 -11.21
C ASP A 52 -20.41 6.70 -11.71
N LEU A 53 -20.72 6.68 -13.00
CA LEU A 53 -21.20 5.51 -13.69
C LEU A 53 -20.24 4.39 -13.32
N PRO A 54 -20.72 3.21 -12.89
CA PRO A 54 -19.82 2.11 -12.60
C PRO A 54 -18.99 1.86 -13.86
N GLN A 55 -17.69 2.15 -13.78
CA GLN A 55 -16.78 1.80 -14.86
C GLN A 55 -16.82 0.29 -14.96
N PHE A 56 -17.37 -0.22 -16.07
CA PHE A 56 -17.28 -1.63 -16.40
C PHE A 56 -15.79 -1.96 -16.58
N GLN A 57 -15.26 -2.78 -15.69
CA GLN A 57 -13.89 -3.30 -15.76
C GLN A 57 -13.97 -4.80 -16.01
N THR A 58 -13.02 -5.35 -16.75
CA THR A 58 -12.97 -6.80 -16.98
C THR A 58 -12.70 -7.53 -15.66
N ALA A 59 -13.16 -8.78 -15.53
CA ALA A 59 -12.86 -9.60 -14.35
C ALA A 59 -11.33 -9.70 -14.08
N ASP A 60 -10.50 -9.76 -15.12
CA ASP A 60 -9.04 -9.74 -15.01
C ASP A 60 -8.49 -8.49 -14.29
N THR A 61 -9.11 -7.32 -14.52
CA THR A 61 -8.73 -6.08 -13.82
C THR A 61 -9.22 -6.00 -12.37
N LEU A 62 -10.22 -6.78 -11.99
CA LEU A 62 -10.75 -6.87 -10.62
C LEU A 62 -9.98 -7.87 -9.75
N LEU A 63 -9.30 -8.84 -10.36
CA LEU A 63 -8.59 -9.91 -9.65
C LEU A 63 -7.13 -9.56 -9.28
N LYS A 64 -6.63 -8.40 -9.73
CA LYS A 64 -5.25 -7.97 -9.47
C LYS A 64 -5.15 -7.24 -8.13
N PHE A 65 -4.15 -7.62 -7.35
CA PHE A 65 -3.73 -6.89 -6.17
C PHE A 65 -3.12 -5.55 -6.58
N ARG A 66 -3.56 -4.47 -5.93
CA ARG A 66 -3.25 -3.08 -6.29
C ARG A 66 -2.40 -2.39 -5.22
N PHE A 67 -1.65 -1.38 -5.61
CA PHE A 67 -0.80 -0.55 -4.75
C PHE A 67 -1.53 0.58 -4.04
N ASP A 68 -2.77 0.89 -4.45
CA ASP A 68 -3.49 2.07 -3.97
C ASP A 68 -2.81 3.39 -4.36
N ILE A 69 -2.11 3.36 -5.49
CA ILE A 69 -1.44 4.51 -6.08
C ILE A 69 -1.86 4.49 -7.54
N PRO A 70 -2.86 5.29 -7.96
CA PRO A 70 -3.45 5.18 -9.29
C PRO A 70 -2.44 5.21 -10.43
N LYS A 71 -1.36 5.99 -10.29
CA LYS A 71 -0.28 6.08 -11.29
C LYS A 71 0.52 4.78 -11.42
N ILE A 72 0.72 4.05 -10.32
CA ILE A 72 1.37 2.73 -10.31
C ILE A 72 0.37 1.70 -10.85
N ASP A 73 -0.85 1.68 -10.31
CA ASP A 73 -1.90 0.71 -10.66
C ASP A 73 -2.29 0.78 -12.16
N ALA A 74 -2.16 1.94 -12.79
CA ALA A 74 -2.39 2.11 -14.22
C ALA A 74 -1.37 1.39 -15.12
N PHE A 75 -0.25 0.90 -14.56
CA PHE A 75 0.81 0.23 -15.31
C PHE A 75 1.21 -1.13 -14.71
N LEU A 76 1.12 -1.26 -13.39
CA LEU A 76 1.61 -2.40 -12.63
C LEU A 76 0.55 -2.90 -11.66
N GLY A 77 -0.01 -4.07 -11.97
CA GLY A 77 -0.83 -4.86 -11.04
C GLY A 77 -0.13 -6.16 -10.68
N LEU A 78 -0.44 -6.71 -9.50
CA LEU A 78 0.16 -7.94 -8.98
C LEU A 78 -0.86 -9.09 -9.00
N ALA A 79 -0.44 -10.24 -9.51
CA ALA A 79 -1.13 -11.51 -9.43
C ALA A 79 -0.79 -12.23 -8.12
N SER A 80 -1.55 -13.26 -7.77
CA SER A 80 -1.42 -14.01 -6.50
C SER A 80 -0.14 -14.83 -6.35
N THR A 81 0.71 -14.92 -7.38
CA THR A 81 1.97 -15.67 -7.39
C THR A 81 3.11 -14.86 -8.01
N ASP A 82 2.98 -13.53 -8.04
CA ASP A 82 4.06 -12.68 -8.51
C ASP A 82 5.17 -12.58 -7.47
N LEU A 83 6.39 -12.32 -7.97
CA LEU A 83 7.52 -11.87 -7.18
C LEU A 83 7.84 -10.43 -7.54
N CYS A 84 7.61 -9.51 -6.60
CA CYS A 84 7.76 -8.07 -6.82
C CYS A 84 8.82 -7.46 -5.90
N CYS A 85 9.71 -6.63 -6.46
CA CYS A 85 10.70 -5.89 -5.67
C CYS A 85 10.43 -4.39 -5.68
N ILE A 86 10.63 -3.73 -4.54
CA ILE A 86 10.58 -2.28 -4.42
C ILE A 86 11.93 -1.79 -3.89
N THR A 87 12.59 -0.92 -4.64
CA THR A 87 13.90 -0.38 -4.30
C THR A 87 13.88 1.12 -4.09
N GLY A 88 14.94 1.61 -3.46
CA GLY A 88 15.18 3.04 -3.31
C GLY A 88 14.45 3.68 -2.13
N TYR A 89 14.25 4.99 -2.23
CA TYR A 89 13.79 5.83 -1.12
C TYR A 89 12.37 5.46 -0.69
N ASN A 90 12.16 5.25 0.62
CA ASN A 90 10.86 4.92 1.20
C ASN A 90 10.18 3.64 0.65
N ALA A 91 10.95 2.70 0.07
CA ALA A 91 10.42 1.42 -0.41
C ALA A 91 9.56 0.70 0.65
N ASN A 92 10.02 0.68 1.90
CA ASN A 92 9.32 0.00 3.00
C ASN A 92 7.94 0.61 3.31
N ILE A 93 7.71 1.90 3.03
CA ILE A 93 6.39 2.52 3.22
C ILE A 93 5.37 1.87 2.27
N ILE A 94 5.77 1.58 1.03
CA ILE A 94 4.91 0.86 0.10
C ILE A 94 4.69 -0.57 0.58
N LEU A 95 5.72 -1.26 1.08
CA LEU A 95 5.55 -2.61 1.66
C LEU A 95 4.57 -2.61 2.83
N THR A 96 4.69 -1.65 3.75
CA THR A 96 3.80 -1.51 4.89
C THR A 96 2.36 -1.24 4.45
N ARG A 97 2.16 -0.42 3.40
CA ARG A 97 0.85 -0.22 2.79
C ARG A 97 0.29 -1.53 2.23
N LEU A 98 1.08 -2.23 1.42
CA LEU A 98 0.68 -3.48 0.77
C LEU A 98 0.38 -4.59 1.79
N CYS A 99 1.13 -4.62 2.90
CA CYS A 99 0.87 -5.52 4.02
C CYS A 99 -0.57 -5.40 4.52
N VAL A 100 -1.05 -4.18 4.76
CA VAL A 100 -2.43 -3.95 5.22
C VAL A 100 -3.42 -4.18 4.07
N ARG A 101 -3.07 -3.74 2.87
CA ARG A 101 -3.95 -3.85 1.71
C ARG A 101 -4.25 -5.30 1.32
N ALA A 102 -3.33 -6.23 1.55
CA ALA A 102 -3.54 -7.66 1.31
C ALA A 102 -4.69 -8.24 2.18
N LEU A 103 -4.97 -7.63 3.34
CA LEU A 103 -6.07 -8.01 4.22
C LEU A 103 -7.46 -7.52 3.75
N LEU A 104 -7.50 -6.53 2.85
CA LEU A 104 -8.75 -5.97 2.33
C LEU A 104 -9.43 -6.91 1.33
N PRO A 105 -10.77 -6.84 1.19
CA PRO A 105 -11.50 -7.51 0.13
C PRO A 105 -10.97 -7.21 -1.27
N THR A 106 -11.10 -8.18 -2.18
CA THR A 106 -10.68 -8.05 -3.59
C THR A 106 -11.36 -6.90 -4.32
N ARG A 107 -12.63 -6.58 -3.99
CA ARG A 107 -13.36 -5.41 -4.54
C ARG A 107 -12.68 -4.07 -4.26
N TYR A 108 -11.80 -3.99 -3.27
CA TYR A 108 -10.98 -2.81 -2.97
C TYR A 108 -9.53 -2.94 -3.46
N GLY A 109 -9.25 -3.94 -4.30
CA GLY A 109 -7.90 -4.24 -4.81
C GLY A 109 -6.99 -4.93 -3.79
N GLY A 110 -7.56 -5.54 -2.75
CA GLY A 110 -6.86 -6.41 -1.80
C GLY A 110 -6.84 -7.89 -2.22
N LEU A 111 -6.39 -8.78 -1.34
CA LEU A 111 -6.35 -10.23 -1.58
C LEU A 111 -7.40 -11.02 -0.78
N ASN A 112 -8.15 -10.35 0.08
CA ASN A 112 -9.01 -10.96 1.09
C ASN A 112 -8.26 -12.03 1.90
N SER A 113 -6.96 -11.81 2.15
CA SER A 113 -6.10 -12.80 2.80
C SER A 113 -6.47 -12.92 4.27
N PRO A 114 -6.66 -14.13 4.85
CA PRO A 114 -6.98 -14.27 6.26
C PRO A 114 -5.85 -13.72 7.13
N TYR A 115 -4.59 -13.99 6.75
CA TYR A 115 -3.39 -13.50 7.40
C TYR A 115 -2.40 -12.97 6.37
N VAL A 116 -1.49 -12.09 6.79
CA VAL A 116 -0.33 -11.64 6.00
C VAL A 116 0.93 -11.96 6.78
N MET A 117 1.93 -12.52 6.11
CA MET A 117 3.20 -12.86 6.72
C MET A 117 4.24 -11.79 6.44
N VAL A 118 4.82 -11.20 7.47
CA VAL A 118 5.96 -10.28 7.40
C VAL A 118 7.21 -11.02 7.84
N ALA A 119 8.08 -11.32 6.89
CA ALA A 119 9.39 -11.90 7.11
C ALA A 119 10.42 -10.76 7.14
N ASP A 120 10.61 -10.16 8.30
CA ASP A 120 11.48 -9.00 8.47
C ASP A 120 12.95 -9.42 8.55
N THR A 121 13.73 -8.99 7.56
CA THR A 121 15.16 -9.27 7.47
C THR A 121 15.95 -7.99 7.76
N GLY A 122 16.37 -7.80 9.02
CA GLY A 122 17.15 -6.63 9.43
C GLY A 122 16.35 -5.49 10.09
N ASN A 123 15.22 -5.79 10.72
CA ASN A 123 14.42 -4.84 11.51
C ASN A 123 13.96 -3.63 10.68
N ARG A 124 13.26 -3.94 9.58
CA ARG A 124 12.78 -3.02 8.56
C ARG A 124 11.26 -2.92 8.51
N SER A 125 10.53 -3.73 9.29
CA SER A 125 9.07 -3.63 9.44
C SER A 125 8.64 -2.39 10.24
N ASP A 126 7.51 -1.80 9.87
CA ASP A 126 6.91 -0.66 10.57
C ASP A 126 5.47 -1.00 11.01
N VAL A 127 5.35 -1.49 12.24
CA VAL A 127 4.06 -1.88 12.84
C VAL A 127 3.16 -0.66 13.00
N TYR A 128 3.71 0.49 13.42
CA TYR A 128 2.92 1.70 13.62
C TYR A 128 2.41 2.25 12.28
N GLY A 129 3.23 2.20 11.24
CA GLY A 129 2.83 2.49 9.88
C GLY A 129 1.69 1.59 9.41
N ALA A 130 1.75 0.28 9.68
CA ALA A 130 0.68 -0.66 9.34
C ALA A 130 -0.63 -0.27 10.05
N ILE A 131 -0.60 0.03 11.35
CA ILE A 131 -1.79 0.48 12.08
C ILE A 131 -2.31 1.81 11.54
N ASN A 132 -1.43 2.72 11.11
CA ASN A 132 -1.86 3.97 10.50
C ASN A 132 -2.53 3.73 9.13
N PHE A 133 -2.03 2.82 8.29
CA PHE A 133 -2.72 2.44 7.06
C PHE A 133 -4.06 1.75 7.35
N ALA A 134 -4.13 0.87 8.34
CA ALA A 134 -5.37 0.21 8.75
C ALA A 134 -6.46 1.23 9.12
N ARG A 135 -6.10 2.22 9.95
CA ARG A 135 -7.00 3.33 10.32
C ARG A 135 -7.50 4.07 9.08
N GLN A 136 -6.63 4.29 8.11
CA GLN A 136 -6.96 5.06 6.90
C GLN A 136 -7.82 4.28 5.91
N TYR A 137 -7.70 2.95 5.91
CA TYR A 137 -8.62 2.06 5.21
C TYR A 137 -9.93 1.80 5.96
N GLY A 138 -10.15 2.43 7.12
CA GLY A 138 -11.34 2.24 7.95
C GLY A 138 -11.41 0.85 8.60
N MET A 139 -10.27 0.18 8.77
CA MET A 139 -10.18 -1.14 9.39
C MET A 139 -10.06 -1.02 10.91
N ASN A 140 -10.58 -2.02 11.63
CA ASN A 140 -10.32 -2.17 13.06
C ASN A 140 -8.83 -2.54 13.29
N LYS A 141 -8.16 -1.81 14.18
CA LYS A 141 -6.70 -1.88 14.36
C LYS A 141 -6.28 -3.20 15.01
N GLU A 142 -7.06 -3.65 15.99
CA GLU A 142 -6.82 -4.87 16.76
C GLU A 142 -6.92 -6.08 15.84
N SER A 143 -8.01 -6.16 15.06
CA SER A 143 -8.22 -7.20 14.04
C SER A 143 -7.12 -7.22 12.98
N VAL A 144 -6.62 -6.06 12.55
CA VAL A 144 -5.48 -6.01 11.62
C VAL A 144 -4.20 -6.51 12.28
N ALA A 145 -3.90 -6.07 13.51
CA ALA A 145 -2.71 -6.50 14.23
C ALA A 145 -2.66 -8.02 14.44
N GLU A 146 -3.79 -8.64 14.80
CA GLU A 146 -3.91 -10.09 14.97
C GLU A 146 -3.72 -10.89 13.67
N ARG A 147 -3.98 -10.26 12.53
CA ARG A 147 -3.88 -10.88 11.20
C ARG A 147 -2.54 -10.65 10.50
N ILE A 148 -1.67 -9.81 11.06
CA ILE A 148 -0.30 -9.62 10.56
C ILE A 148 0.65 -10.46 11.41
N LEU A 149 1.11 -11.58 10.83
CA LEU A 149 2.10 -12.44 11.47
C LEU A 149 3.49 -11.91 11.16
N VAL A 150 4.32 -11.69 12.18
CA VAL A 150 5.66 -11.13 12.00
C VAL A 150 6.70 -12.11 12.53
N ILE A 151 7.71 -12.42 11.71
CA ILE A 151 8.94 -13.08 12.16
C ILE A 151 10.13 -12.23 11.75
N ARG A 152 11.10 -12.13 12.66
CA ARG A 152 12.30 -11.33 12.47
C ARG A 152 13.52 -12.23 12.43
N ALA A 153 14.36 -12.03 11.42
CA ALA A 153 15.67 -12.64 11.32
C ALA A 153 16.74 -11.53 11.37
N PHE A 154 17.73 -11.72 12.25
CA PHE A 154 18.77 -10.72 12.53
C PHE A 154 20.14 -11.12 11.99
N THR A 155 20.31 -12.37 11.56
CA THR A 155 21.57 -12.91 11.04
C THR A 155 21.37 -13.63 9.71
N VAL A 156 22.43 -13.73 8.90
CA VAL A 156 22.38 -14.43 7.60
C VAL A 156 21.91 -15.89 7.74
N PRO A 157 22.39 -16.70 8.72
CA PRO A 157 21.87 -18.05 8.94
C PRO A 157 20.38 -18.09 9.29
N GLN A 158 19.89 -17.15 10.11
CA GLN A 158 18.47 -17.04 10.42
C GLN A 158 17.64 -16.70 9.19
N VAL A 159 18.11 -15.80 8.32
CA VAL A 159 17.41 -15.48 7.06
C VAL A 159 17.36 -16.71 6.14
N LEU A 160 18.47 -17.43 6.00
CA LEU A 160 18.50 -18.66 5.19
C LEU A 160 17.52 -19.72 5.71
N TRP A 161 17.46 -19.92 7.03
CA TRP A 161 16.53 -20.85 7.64
C TRP A 161 15.07 -20.39 7.52
N LEU A 162 14.80 -19.11 7.78
CA LEU A 162 13.48 -18.49 7.63
C LEU A 162 12.93 -18.70 6.21
N MET A 163 13.73 -18.38 5.19
CA MET A 163 13.32 -18.47 3.79
C MET A 163 13.14 -19.91 3.32
N SER A 164 14.03 -20.82 3.70
CA SER A 164 14.04 -22.19 3.15
C SER A 164 13.22 -23.21 3.94
N LYS A 165 12.86 -22.93 5.19
CA LYS A 165 12.19 -23.88 6.10
C LYS A 165 10.95 -23.29 6.75
N GLU A 166 11.11 -22.21 7.50
CA GLU A 166 10.06 -21.71 8.38
C GLU A 166 8.90 -21.06 7.61
N LEU A 167 9.20 -20.20 6.63
CA LEU A 167 8.16 -19.55 5.81
C LEU A 167 7.28 -20.56 5.07
N PRO A 168 7.80 -21.56 4.33
CA PRO A 168 6.96 -22.58 3.71
C PRO A 168 5.99 -23.27 4.69
N MET A 169 6.44 -23.58 5.91
CA MET A 169 5.61 -24.21 6.93
C MET A 169 4.48 -23.28 7.41
N ILE A 170 4.79 -22.02 7.67
CA ILE A 170 3.81 -21.02 8.13
C ILE A 170 2.79 -20.72 7.05
N ILE A 171 3.24 -20.56 5.80
CA ILE A 171 2.35 -20.31 4.65
C ILE A 171 1.29 -21.40 4.57
N GLN A 172 1.70 -22.67 4.69
CA GLN A 172 0.78 -23.80 4.67
C GLN A 172 -0.14 -23.81 5.90
N LYS A 173 0.41 -23.62 7.10
CA LYS A 173 -0.34 -23.70 8.36
C LYS A 173 -1.45 -22.63 8.46
N TYR A 174 -1.15 -21.40 8.04
CA TYR A 174 -2.05 -20.25 8.19
C TYR A 174 -2.75 -19.85 6.89
N GLN A 175 -2.58 -20.60 5.81
CA GLN A 175 -3.14 -20.30 4.49
C GLN A 175 -2.82 -18.86 4.04
N ILE A 176 -1.54 -18.50 4.14
CA ILE A 176 -1.06 -17.17 3.77
C ILE A 176 -1.08 -17.02 2.26
N ASN A 177 -1.65 -15.92 1.75
CA ASN A 177 -1.66 -15.61 0.32
C ASN A 177 -0.67 -14.51 -0.08
N CYS A 178 -0.09 -13.83 0.92
CA CYS A 178 0.87 -12.74 0.71
C CYS A 178 1.97 -12.74 1.76
N VAL A 179 3.21 -12.72 1.29
CA VAL A 179 4.42 -12.59 2.10
C VAL A 179 5.09 -11.25 1.77
N ILE A 180 5.31 -10.45 2.81
CA ILE A 180 6.04 -9.19 2.75
C ILE A 180 7.44 -9.43 3.33
N ILE A 181 8.48 -9.09 2.59
CA ILE A 181 9.88 -9.25 3.00
C ILE A 181 10.58 -7.88 3.02
N PRO A 182 10.50 -7.14 4.13
CA PRO A 182 11.24 -5.89 4.28
C PRO A 182 12.74 -6.17 4.37
N GLY A 183 13.53 -5.62 3.43
CA GLY A 183 14.98 -5.59 3.48
C GLY A 183 15.70 -6.89 3.13
N LEU A 184 15.31 -7.57 2.04
CA LEU A 184 15.75 -8.93 1.69
C LEU A 184 17.24 -9.22 1.88
N LEU A 185 18.08 -8.24 1.52
CA LEU A 185 19.53 -8.36 1.51
C LEU A 185 20.21 -7.62 2.67
N ASN A 186 19.47 -6.93 3.53
CA ASN A 186 20.02 -6.05 4.56
C ASN A 186 20.95 -6.80 5.52
N THR A 187 20.56 -7.98 6.00
CA THR A 187 21.41 -8.79 6.89
C THR A 187 22.74 -9.22 6.24
N ILE A 188 22.79 -9.39 4.92
CA ILE A 188 24.03 -9.71 4.19
C ILE A 188 24.86 -8.45 3.96
N ASP A 189 24.21 -7.34 3.61
CA ASP A 189 24.89 -6.08 3.32
C ASP A 189 25.51 -5.45 4.57
N GLU A 190 24.82 -5.57 5.70
CA GLU A 190 25.20 -5.01 7.00
C GLU A 190 26.17 -5.92 7.79
N GLU A 191 26.43 -7.14 7.33
CA GLU A 191 27.38 -8.06 7.96
C GLU A 191 28.83 -7.62 7.72
N PRO A 192 29.56 -7.13 8.75
CA PRO A 192 30.87 -6.50 8.56
C PRO A 192 31.93 -7.47 8.01
N SER A 193 31.82 -8.75 8.34
CA SER A 193 32.80 -9.78 7.95
C SER A 193 32.47 -10.47 6.62
N MET A 194 31.39 -10.07 5.95
CA MET A 194 30.84 -10.77 4.79
C MET A 194 31.77 -10.73 3.57
N ARG A 195 32.27 -11.91 3.18
CA ARG A 195 33.09 -12.07 1.97
C ARG A 195 32.21 -12.12 0.73
N VAL A 196 32.65 -11.50 -0.36
CA VAL A 196 31.88 -11.44 -1.63
C VAL A 196 31.49 -12.83 -2.16
N LYS A 197 32.37 -13.83 -2.03
CA LYS A 197 32.07 -15.22 -2.45
C LYS A 197 30.97 -15.85 -1.62
N GLU A 198 30.99 -15.64 -0.30
CA GLU A 198 29.99 -16.14 0.64
C GLU A 198 28.66 -15.42 0.41
N ALA A 199 28.69 -14.08 0.31
CA ALA A 199 27.53 -13.28 -0.05
C ALA A 199 26.86 -13.78 -1.32
N LYS A 200 27.62 -14.03 -2.40
CA LYS A 200 27.05 -14.53 -3.66
C LYS A 200 26.36 -15.88 -3.49
N LYS A 201 26.96 -16.79 -2.70
CA LYS A 201 26.38 -18.09 -2.39
C LYS A 201 25.07 -17.94 -1.59
N ASP A 202 25.06 -17.11 -0.56
CA ASP A 202 23.91 -16.97 0.32
C ASP A 202 22.77 -16.17 -0.34
N VAL A 203 23.08 -15.11 -1.09
CA VAL A 203 22.13 -14.41 -1.97
C VAL A 203 21.47 -15.39 -2.94
N GLY A 204 22.24 -16.28 -3.57
CA GLY A 204 21.70 -17.30 -4.47
C GLY A 204 20.73 -18.25 -3.78
N LYS A 205 21.03 -18.70 -2.55
CA LYS A 205 20.13 -19.54 -1.75
C LYS A 205 18.85 -18.80 -1.33
N ILE A 206 18.97 -17.53 -0.93
CA ILE A 206 17.81 -16.69 -0.59
C ILE A 206 16.90 -16.55 -1.80
N MET A 207 17.45 -16.15 -2.95
CA MET A 207 16.65 -15.98 -4.16
C MET A 207 16.01 -17.27 -4.65
N LYS A 208 16.72 -18.40 -4.56
CA LYS A 208 16.14 -19.71 -4.86
C LYS A 208 14.91 -19.97 -3.98
N SER A 209 15.03 -19.77 -2.67
CA SER A 209 13.94 -20.01 -1.71
C SER A 209 12.77 -19.05 -1.94
N VAL A 210 13.05 -17.77 -2.18
CA VAL A 210 12.03 -16.74 -2.45
C VAL A 210 11.28 -17.03 -3.75
N ASN A 211 11.98 -17.45 -4.81
CA ASN A 211 11.35 -17.88 -6.06
C ASN A 211 10.44 -19.09 -5.82
N GLU A 212 10.91 -20.11 -5.10
CA GLU A 212 10.10 -21.29 -4.75
C GLU A 212 8.83 -20.93 -3.97
N ILE A 213 8.90 -19.97 -3.04
CA ILE A 213 7.74 -19.45 -2.32
C ILE A 213 6.78 -18.73 -3.27
N SER A 214 7.30 -17.90 -4.18
CA SER A 214 6.47 -17.10 -5.11
C SER A 214 5.62 -17.94 -6.06
N HIS A 215 5.99 -19.20 -6.33
CA HIS A 215 5.16 -20.14 -7.09
C HIS A 215 3.83 -20.48 -6.41
N ARG A 216 3.67 -20.18 -5.12
CA ARG A 216 2.48 -20.50 -4.32
C ARG A 216 1.70 -19.28 -3.86
N VAL A 217 2.41 -18.18 -3.58
CA VAL A 217 1.85 -16.99 -2.94
C VAL A 217 2.49 -15.72 -3.50
N LEU A 218 1.84 -14.57 -3.30
CA LEU A 218 2.40 -13.29 -3.70
C LEU A 218 3.54 -12.94 -2.77
N VAL A 219 4.72 -12.66 -3.32
CA VAL A 219 5.87 -12.21 -2.54
C VAL A 219 6.23 -10.79 -2.95
N ILE A 220 6.28 -9.89 -1.97
CA ILE A 220 6.66 -8.50 -2.18
C ILE A 220 7.80 -8.17 -1.24
N THR A 221 8.91 -7.73 -1.82
CA THR A 221 10.14 -7.50 -1.07
C THR A 221 10.68 -6.10 -1.30
N SER A 222 11.46 -5.60 -0.35
CA SER A 222 12.31 -4.44 -0.59
C SER A 222 13.78 -4.79 -0.63
N ILE A 223 14.50 -4.06 -1.46
CA ILE A 223 15.97 -4.12 -1.53
C ILE A 223 16.46 -2.68 -1.45
N GLN A 224 17.21 -2.37 -0.39
CA GLN A 224 17.90 -1.09 -0.30
C GLN A 224 19.11 -1.07 -1.25
N GLU A 225 19.59 0.13 -1.56
CA GLU A 225 20.79 0.30 -2.37
C GLU A 225 21.97 -0.40 -1.69
N CYS A 226 22.41 -1.50 -2.29
CA CYS A 226 23.50 -2.33 -1.77
C CYS A 226 24.32 -2.92 -2.92
N LYS A 227 25.55 -3.31 -2.60
CA LYS A 227 26.54 -3.92 -3.54
C LYS A 227 26.02 -5.20 -4.20
N TYR A 228 25.02 -5.85 -3.60
CA TYR A 228 24.48 -7.14 -4.03
C TYR A 228 23.17 -7.03 -4.83
N ALA A 229 22.51 -5.86 -4.84
CA ALA A 229 21.23 -5.66 -5.51
C ALA A 229 21.28 -6.05 -7.00
N LYS A 230 22.37 -5.70 -7.69
CA LYS A 230 22.59 -6.02 -9.10
C LYS A 230 22.56 -7.52 -9.43
N TRP A 231 22.78 -8.39 -8.44
CA TRP A 231 22.73 -9.85 -8.64
C TRP A 231 21.31 -10.40 -8.66
N VAL A 232 20.36 -9.68 -8.06
CA VAL A 232 19.01 -10.20 -7.83
C VAL A 232 17.94 -9.43 -8.60
N LEU A 233 18.15 -8.14 -8.87
CA LEU A 233 17.18 -7.32 -9.61
C LEU A 233 16.72 -7.93 -10.96
N PRO A 234 17.59 -8.57 -11.76
CA PRO A 234 17.17 -9.22 -13.00
C PRO A 234 16.16 -10.37 -12.82
N GLU A 235 16.08 -10.98 -11.64
CA GLU A 235 15.14 -12.07 -11.35
C GLU A 235 13.70 -11.55 -11.16
N PHE A 236 13.54 -10.25 -10.86
CA PHE A 236 12.23 -9.66 -10.59
C PHE A 236 11.55 -9.20 -11.88
N LYS A 237 10.59 -9.99 -12.33
CA LYS A 237 9.70 -9.66 -13.46
C LYS A 237 8.87 -8.41 -13.22
N LYS A 238 8.67 -8.00 -11.97
CA LYS A 238 7.97 -6.78 -11.58
C LYS A 238 8.80 -6.08 -10.52
N HIS A 239 9.17 -4.82 -10.75
CA HIS A 239 9.84 -4.04 -9.73
C HIS A 239 9.58 -2.53 -9.88
N ILE A 240 9.75 -1.82 -8.77
CA ILE A 240 9.59 -0.37 -8.68
C ILE A 240 10.88 0.18 -8.09
N ASN A 241 11.52 1.14 -8.76
CA ASN A 241 12.63 1.89 -8.20
C ASN A 241 12.19 3.32 -7.86
N LEU A 242 12.34 3.73 -6.61
CA LEU A 242 12.00 5.06 -6.12
C LEU A 242 13.26 5.90 -5.94
N ASP A 243 13.35 6.99 -6.70
CA ASP A 243 14.42 7.97 -6.51
C ASP A 243 14.24 8.75 -5.20
N LYS A 244 15.33 9.32 -4.69
CA LYS A 244 15.27 10.23 -3.54
C LYS A 244 14.33 11.40 -3.83
N ALA A 245 13.48 11.73 -2.86
CA ALA A 245 12.58 12.87 -3.00
C ALA A 245 13.37 14.20 -3.02
N ARG A 246 12.94 15.12 -3.88
CA ARG A 246 13.40 16.50 -3.92
C ARG A 246 12.16 17.40 -3.88
N HIS A 247 12.10 18.29 -2.88
CA HIS A 247 10.95 19.18 -2.66
C HIS A 247 9.60 18.43 -2.59
N GLY A 248 9.56 17.28 -1.91
CA GLY A 248 8.36 16.46 -1.72
C GLY A 248 7.88 15.69 -2.97
N ARG A 249 8.66 15.70 -4.06
CA ARG A 249 8.40 14.94 -5.29
C ARG A 249 9.51 13.93 -5.54
N MET A 250 9.16 12.79 -6.12
CA MET A 250 10.11 11.77 -6.54
C MET A 250 9.72 11.19 -7.89
N THR A 251 10.69 10.56 -8.55
CA THR A 251 10.47 9.76 -9.73
C THR A 251 10.37 8.30 -9.32
N ALA A 252 9.44 7.56 -9.92
CA ALA A 252 9.38 6.12 -9.80
C ALA A 252 9.54 5.48 -11.18
N ASP A 253 10.50 4.58 -11.29
CA ASP A 253 10.68 3.73 -12.47
C ASP A 253 9.97 2.40 -12.22
N LEU A 254 8.93 2.15 -13.00
CA LEU A 254 8.14 0.93 -12.93
C LEU A 254 8.62 -0.03 -14.01
N TYR A 255 8.83 -1.29 -13.64
CA TYR A 255 9.16 -2.37 -14.54
C TYR A 255 8.10 -3.47 -14.46
N ASN A 256 7.61 -3.91 -15.61
CA ASN A 256 6.62 -4.97 -15.74
C ASN A 256 6.97 -5.86 -16.96
N GLN A 257 7.59 -7.01 -16.70
CA GLN A 257 7.88 -8.06 -17.69
C GLN A 257 8.53 -7.53 -18.97
N GLY A 258 9.59 -6.72 -18.83
CA GLY A 258 10.33 -6.13 -19.95
C GLY A 258 9.85 -4.74 -20.38
N SER A 259 8.64 -4.33 -19.99
CA SER A 259 8.14 -2.97 -20.22
C SER A 259 8.50 -2.04 -19.07
N THR A 260 8.88 -0.80 -19.38
CA THR A 260 9.21 0.22 -18.37
C THR A 260 8.33 1.46 -18.48
N LYS A 261 8.07 2.10 -17.34
CA LYS A 261 7.36 3.38 -17.29
C LYS A 261 7.90 4.24 -16.16
N LYS A 262 8.30 5.46 -16.49
CA LYS A 262 8.69 6.50 -15.52
C LYS A 262 7.47 7.33 -15.13
N ILE A 263 7.24 7.51 -13.84
CA ILE A 263 6.15 8.35 -13.31
C ILE A 263 6.66 9.33 -12.26
N SER A 264 5.95 10.43 -12.05
CA SER A 264 6.21 11.37 -10.95
C SER A 264 5.21 11.13 -9.81
N LEU A 265 5.75 10.93 -8.61
CA LEU A 265 5.01 10.77 -7.36
C LEU A 265 5.34 11.90 -6.40
N THR A 266 4.44 12.14 -5.45
CA THR A 266 4.68 12.99 -4.27
C THR A 266 4.84 12.11 -3.05
N GLU A 267 5.54 12.58 -2.01
CA GLU A 267 5.62 11.87 -0.73
C GLU A 267 4.24 11.64 -0.11
N LYS A 268 3.31 12.58 -0.34
CA LYS A 268 1.89 12.46 0.04
C LYS A 268 1.11 11.41 -0.75
N GLU A 269 1.63 10.87 -1.84
CA GLU A 269 1.02 9.73 -2.53
C GLU A 269 1.52 8.41 -1.93
N LEU A 270 2.73 8.39 -1.34
CA LEU A 270 3.28 7.23 -0.63
C LEU A 270 2.75 7.09 0.79
N LEU A 271 2.42 8.20 1.42
CA LEU A 271 1.69 8.25 2.67
C LEU A 271 0.22 8.47 2.34
N ILE A 272 -0.70 7.59 2.73
CA ILE A 272 -2.08 8.07 2.81
C ILE A 272 -2.02 9.09 3.95
N VAL A 273 -2.30 10.35 3.64
CA VAL A 273 -2.30 11.42 4.65
C VAL A 273 -3.76 11.61 5.05
N PRO A 274 -4.10 11.60 6.35
CA PRO A 274 -5.45 11.96 6.77
C PRO A 274 -5.75 13.37 6.28
N ARG A 275 -6.95 13.58 5.71
CA ARG A 275 -7.51 14.94 5.69
C ARG A 275 -7.58 15.40 7.15
N LYS A 276 -6.86 16.48 7.45
CA LYS A 276 -7.01 17.21 8.72
C LYS A 276 -8.43 17.76 8.82
#